data_AF-A0A1E5ITL2-F1
#
_entry.id   AF-A0A1E5ITL2-F1
#
_cell.length_a   1.000
_cell.length_b   1.000
_cell.length_c   1.000
_cell.angle_alpha   90.00
_cell.angle_beta   90.00
_cell.angle_gamma   90.00
#
_symmetry.space_group_name_H-M   'P 1'
#
loop_
_entity.id
_entity.type
_entity.pdbx_description
1 polymer ?
#
loop_
_entity_poly.entity_id
_entity_poly.type
_entity_poly.pdbx_seq_one_letter_code
_entity_poly.pdbx_strand_id
1 'polypeptide(L)'
;MKYLKLVVLLIFSFSFSLQAKEAPFQADDVEFLQQSCREVVEIFENKDQSGSYAALHTSMAEAMRAGYCIGVLQQYSKQSHSCYSSGYRSSNWFEMAKTIANMSMGKQELRSSQVSKLLKLAYCNG
;
A
#
# COMPACT_ATOMS: atom_id res chain seq x y z
N MET A 1 -26.95 30.92 35.62
CA MET A 1 -26.69 30.64 34.18
C MET A 1 -25.22 30.36 33.81
N LYS A 2 -24.23 30.60 34.69
CA LYS A 2 -22.80 30.35 34.39
C LYS A 2 -22.44 28.86 34.39
N TYR A 3 -23.01 28.09 35.33
CA TYR A 3 -22.78 26.65 35.47
C TYR A 3 -23.48 25.79 34.40
N LEU A 4 -24.60 26.26 33.83
CA LEU A 4 -25.33 25.55 32.78
C LEU A 4 -24.50 25.43 31.49
N LYS A 5 -23.75 26.48 31.12
CA LYS A 5 -22.83 26.45 29.97
C LYS A 5 -21.65 25.50 30.20
N LEU A 6 -21.19 25.39 31.44
CA LEU A 6 -20.08 24.53 31.85
C LEU A 6 -20.45 23.04 31.80
N VAL A 7 -21.69 22.71 32.19
CA VAL A 7 -22.25 21.35 32.08
C VAL A 7 -22.44 20.94 30.61
N VAL A 8 -22.92 21.84 29.74
CA VAL A 8 -23.09 21.53 28.31
C VAL A 8 -21.75 21.27 27.61
N LEU A 9 -20.68 21.97 27.99
CA LEU A 9 -19.33 21.79 27.44
C LEU A 9 -18.67 20.45 27.86
N LEU A 10 -18.97 19.98 29.07
CA LEU A 10 -18.49 18.69 29.58
C LEU A 10 -19.20 17.48 28.95
N ILE A 11 -20.44 17.63 28.51
CA ILE A 11 -21.21 16.55 27.86
C ILE A 11 -20.74 16.33 26.42
N PHE A 12 -20.24 17.37 25.74
CA PHE A 12 -19.76 17.26 24.36
C PHE A 12 -18.40 16.54 24.23
N SER A 13 -17.66 16.41 25.32
CA SER A 13 -16.33 15.79 25.33
C SER A 13 -16.37 14.27 25.59
N PHE A 14 -17.53 13.71 25.95
CA PHE A 14 -17.63 12.31 26.40
C PHE A 14 -18.04 11.29 25.32
N SER A 15 -18.26 11.71 24.07
CA SER A 15 -18.92 10.86 23.06
C SER A 15 -18.06 10.36 21.90
N PHE A 16 -16.73 10.44 21.96
CA PHE A 16 -15.88 9.82 20.93
C PHE A 16 -15.03 8.70 21.54
N SER A 17 -15.66 7.55 21.77
CA SER A 17 -14.90 6.31 21.78
C SER A 17 -14.41 6.07 20.36
N LEU A 18 -13.17 6.48 20.06
CA LEU A 18 -12.48 6.09 18.82
C LEU A 18 -12.21 4.60 18.91
N GLN A 19 -13.19 3.80 18.50
CA GLN A 19 -13.00 2.37 18.31
C GLN A 19 -12.16 2.22 17.04
N ALA A 20 -10.85 2.18 17.24
CA ALA A 20 -9.90 1.93 16.16
C ALA A 20 -10.23 0.56 15.58
N LYS A 21 -10.84 0.56 14.39
CA LYS A 21 -11.01 -0.65 13.58
C LYS A 21 -9.62 -1.23 13.35
N GLU A 22 -9.48 -2.55 13.47
CA GLU A 22 -8.21 -3.23 13.18
C GLU A 22 -7.65 -2.75 11.84
N ALA A 23 -6.33 -2.57 11.78
CA ALA A 23 -5.68 -2.12 10.57
C ALA A 23 -6.06 -3.09 9.43
N PRO A 24 -6.61 -2.60 8.30
CA PRO A 24 -7.07 -3.47 7.22
C PRO A 24 -5.91 -4.19 6.50
N PHE A 25 -4.66 -3.89 6.88
CA PHE A 25 -3.45 -4.35 6.19
C PHE A 25 -2.54 -5.08 7.18
N GLN A 26 -2.24 -6.35 6.89
CA GLN A 26 -1.22 -7.10 7.60
C GLN A 26 0.14 -6.84 6.92
N ALA A 27 1.14 -6.40 7.69
CA ALA A 27 2.40 -5.91 7.15
C ALA A 27 3.30 -6.99 6.50
N ASP A 28 3.05 -8.27 6.79
CA ASP A 28 3.83 -9.40 6.25
C ASP A 28 2.99 -10.34 5.36
N ASP A 29 1.88 -9.84 4.83
CA ASP A 29 1.05 -10.60 3.90
C ASP A 29 1.51 -10.39 2.45
N VAL A 30 2.27 -11.35 1.94
CA VAL A 30 2.79 -11.37 0.58
C VAL A 30 1.68 -11.48 -0.46
N GLU A 31 0.64 -12.27 -0.21
CA GLU A 31 -0.50 -12.41 -1.12
C GLU A 31 -1.23 -11.06 -1.23
N PHE A 32 -1.44 -10.38 -0.09
CA PHE A 32 -2.07 -9.07 -0.05
C PHE A 32 -1.25 -7.98 -0.74
N LEU A 33 0.07 -7.93 -0.52
CA LEU A 33 0.94 -6.96 -1.20
C LEU A 33 0.96 -7.20 -2.70
N GLN A 34 1.06 -8.45 -3.15
CA GLN A 34 1.04 -8.77 -4.57
C GLN A 34 -0.29 -8.36 -5.22
N GLN A 35 -1.42 -8.71 -4.58
CA GLN A 35 -2.74 -8.31 -5.07
C GLN A 35 -2.83 -6.79 -5.14
N SER A 36 -2.44 -6.08 -4.08
CA SER A 36 -2.44 -4.61 -4.04
C SER A 36 -1.63 -3.99 -5.17
N CYS A 37 -0.49 -4.57 -5.54
CA CYS A 37 0.30 -4.09 -6.67
C CYS A 37 -0.29 -4.45 -8.03
N ARG A 38 -1.04 -5.55 -8.17
CA ARG A 38 -1.83 -5.83 -9.39
C ARG A 38 -2.90 -4.75 -9.61
N GLU A 39 -3.59 -4.35 -8.53
CA GLU A 39 -4.60 -3.27 -8.60
C GLU A 39 -3.97 -1.95 -9.04
N VAL A 40 -2.78 -1.59 -8.53
CA VAL A 40 -2.03 -0.41 -9.00
C VAL A 40 -1.74 -0.51 -10.49
N VAL A 41 -1.23 -1.64 -10.96
CA VAL A 41 -0.92 -1.82 -12.37
C VAL A 41 -2.18 -1.69 -13.22
N GLU A 42 -3.30 -2.29 -12.83
CA GLU A 42 -4.57 -2.15 -13.54
C GLU A 42 -5.08 -0.70 -13.60
N ILE A 43 -4.96 0.04 -12.49
CA ILE A 43 -5.39 1.46 -12.39
C ILE A 43 -4.50 2.36 -13.26
N PHE A 44 -3.18 2.13 -13.27
CA PHE A 44 -2.22 3.08 -13.86
C PHE A 44 -1.64 2.65 -15.22
N GLU A 45 -1.70 1.37 -15.59
CA GLU A 45 -1.20 0.85 -16.88
C GLU A 45 -2.24 0.97 -18.01
N ASN A 46 -3.53 1.15 -17.70
CA ASN A 46 -4.58 1.36 -18.70
C ASN A 46 -4.38 2.70 -19.44
N LYS A 47 -3.60 2.65 -20.52
CA LYS A 47 -3.18 3.80 -21.35
C LYS A 47 -4.32 4.56 -22.03
N ASP A 48 -5.51 3.97 -22.12
CA ASP A 48 -6.67 4.56 -22.80
C ASP A 48 -7.49 5.52 -21.93
N GLN A 49 -7.30 5.48 -20.61
CA GLN A 49 -7.94 6.40 -19.68
C GLN A 49 -6.84 7.01 -18.83
N SER A 50 -6.24 8.10 -19.34
CA SER A 50 -5.19 8.88 -18.68
C SER A 50 -5.31 8.80 -17.16
N GLY A 51 -4.26 8.41 -16.43
CA GLY A 51 -4.29 8.07 -15.00
C GLY A 51 -4.95 9.08 -14.03
N SER A 52 -5.35 10.25 -14.54
CA SER A 52 -6.28 11.20 -13.92
C SER A 52 -7.73 10.69 -13.78
N TYR A 53 -8.24 9.87 -14.72
CA TYR A 53 -9.60 9.32 -14.69
C TYR A 53 -9.71 8.00 -13.92
N ALA A 54 -8.60 7.28 -13.74
CA ALA A 54 -8.60 6.06 -12.94
C ALA A 54 -9.02 6.35 -11.49
N ALA A 55 -8.60 7.49 -10.93
CA ALA A 55 -9.04 7.94 -9.61
C ALA A 55 -10.56 8.20 -9.49
N LEU A 56 -11.26 8.45 -10.60
CA LEU A 56 -12.71 8.71 -10.62
C LEU A 56 -13.55 7.41 -10.66
N HIS A 57 -12.96 6.32 -11.14
CA HIS A 57 -13.65 5.02 -11.27
C HIS A 57 -13.17 3.97 -10.26
N THR A 58 -12.17 4.30 -9.44
CA THR A 58 -11.64 3.43 -8.39
C THR A 58 -12.54 3.48 -7.16
N SER A 59 -12.98 2.32 -6.66
CA SER A 59 -13.69 2.23 -5.38
C SER A 59 -12.78 2.60 -4.20
N MET A 60 -13.36 2.98 -3.07
CA MET A 60 -12.59 3.36 -1.87
C MET A 60 -11.65 2.23 -1.42
N ALA A 61 -12.09 0.97 -1.51
CA ALA A 61 -11.29 -0.20 -1.15
C ALA A 61 -10.12 -0.44 -2.13
N GLU A 62 -10.32 -0.24 -3.43
CA GLU A 62 -9.25 -0.34 -4.43
C GLU A 62 -8.23 0.79 -4.27
N ALA A 63 -8.68 2.02 -4.03
CA ALA A 63 -7.80 3.16 -3.79
C ALA A 63 -6.93 2.95 -2.54
N MET A 64 -7.51 2.37 -1.48
CA MET A 64 -6.79 2.00 -0.27
C MET A 64 -5.73 0.92 -0.51
N ARG A 65 -6.06 -0.15 -1.25
CA ARG A 65 -5.09 -1.21 -1.62
C ARG A 65 -3.98 -0.66 -2.52
N ALA A 66 -4.34 0.16 -3.50
CA ALA A 66 -3.39 0.82 -4.38
C ALA A 66 -2.42 1.73 -3.60
N GLY A 67 -2.97 2.53 -2.68
CA GLY A 67 -2.18 3.37 -1.77
C GLY A 67 -1.24 2.55 -0.89
N TYR A 68 -1.67 1.38 -0.41
CA TYR A 68 -0.81 0.47 0.36
C TYR A 68 0.40 0.00 -0.46
N CYS A 69 0.21 -0.52 -1.68
CA CYS A 69 1.34 -0.93 -2.53
C CYS A 69 2.29 0.26 -2.80
N ILE A 70 1.77 1.41 -3.23
CA ILE A 70 2.59 2.60 -3.52
C ILE A 70 3.40 3.01 -2.30
N GLY A 71 2.77 3.09 -1.12
CA GLY A 71 3.42 3.47 0.13
C GLY A 71 4.54 2.51 0.53
N VAL A 72 4.27 1.20 0.47
CA VAL A 72 5.27 0.17 0.81
C VAL A 72 6.48 0.26 -0.12
N LEU A 73 6.27 0.39 -1.43
CA LEU A 73 7.36 0.44 -2.42
C LEU A 73 8.17 1.73 -2.31
N GLN A 74 7.51 2.88 -2.12
CA GLN A 74 8.20 4.15 -1.92
C GLN A 74 9.01 4.14 -0.62
N GLN A 75 8.45 3.61 0.46
CA GLN A 75 9.16 3.50 1.73
C GLN A 75 10.36 2.57 1.60
N TYR A 76 10.19 1.40 0.97
CA TYR A 76 11.27 0.46 0.75
C TYR A 76 12.37 1.06 -0.13
N SER A 77 12.03 1.71 -1.24
CA SER A 77 13.02 2.34 -2.12
C SER A 77 13.81 3.45 -1.44
N LYS A 78 13.23 4.14 -0.45
CA LYS A 78 13.93 5.20 0.31
C LYS A 78 14.84 4.64 1.40
N GLN A 79 14.46 3.54 2.02
CA GLN A 79 15.17 2.96 3.16
C GLN A 79 16.14 1.84 2.77
N SER A 80 15.95 1.21 1.62
CA SER A 80 16.74 0.06 1.21
C SER A 80 18.11 0.50 0.69
N HIS A 81 19.15 0.03 1.37
CA HIS A 81 20.53 0.06 0.88
C HIS A 81 20.93 -1.27 0.23
N SER A 82 19.97 -2.12 -0.12
CA SER A 82 20.27 -3.35 -0.84
C SER A 82 20.72 -3.04 -2.28
N CYS A 83 21.49 -3.94 -2.89
CA CYS A 83 21.78 -3.90 -4.32
C CYS A 83 22.61 -2.69 -4.80
N TYR A 84 23.51 -2.17 -3.94
CA TYR A 84 24.59 -1.28 -4.37
C TYR A 84 25.57 -1.94 -5.34
N SER A 85 25.82 -3.23 -5.20
CA SER A 85 26.79 -3.95 -6.03
C SER A 85 26.26 -4.35 -7.41
N SER A 86 24.94 -4.40 -7.62
CA SER A 86 24.35 -4.92 -8.88
C SER A 86 24.20 -3.86 -9.98
N GLY A 87 24.37 -2.56 -9.69
CA GLY A 87 24.19 -1.47 -10.66
C GLY A 87 22.73 -1.25 -11.12
N TYR A 88 21.92 -2.30 -11.09
CA TYR A 88 20.49 -2.32 -11.39
C TYR A 88 19.68 -2.24 -10.10
N ARG A 89 18.95 -1.12 -9.97
CA ARG A 89 18.03 -0.83 -8.88
C ARG A 89 16.84 -0.04 -9.43
N SER A 90 15.63 -0.50 -9.17
CA SER A 90 14.42 0.25 -9.50
C SER A 90 14.02 1.12 -8.32
N SER A 91 14.26 2.42 -8.42
CA SER A 91 13.69 3.41 -7.49
C SER A 91 12.29 3.87 -7.91
N ASN A 92 11.85 3.46 -9.10
CA ASN A 92 10.53 3.77 -9.60
C ASN A 92 9.52 2.77 -9.01
N TRP A 93 8.69 3.26 -8.08
CA TRP A 93 7.65 2.46 -7.43
C TRP A 93 6.72 1.77 -8.43
N PHE A 94 6.46 2.35 -9.61
CA PHE A 94 5.57 1.76 -10.60
C PHE A 94 6.22 0.58 -11.32
N GLU A 95 7.50 0.68 -11.63
CA GLU A 95 8.27 -0.45 -12.19
C GLU A 95 8.38 -1.59 -11.17
N MET A 96 8.64 -1.27 -9.90
CA MET A 96 8.61 -2.26 -8.82
C MET A 96 7.23 -2.93 -8.70
N ALA A 97 6.13 -2.16 -8.81
CA ALA A 97 4.78 -2.68 -8.76
C ALA A 97 4.49 -3.65 -9.92
N LYS A 98 4.92 -3.31 -11.15
CA LYS A 98 4.83 -4.20 -12.32
C LYS A 98 5.60 -5.49 -12.12
N THR A 99 6.83 -5.42 -11.61
CA THR A 99 7.63 -6.61 -11.33
C THR A 99 6.91 -7.51 -10.33
N ILE A 100 6.40 -6.97 -9.22
CA ILE A 100 5.66 -7.75 -8.20
C ILE A 100 4.36 -8.34 -8.78
N ALA A 101 3.59 -7.54 -9.52
CA ALA A 101 2.34 -7.98 -10.14
C ALA A 101 2.57 -9.13 -11.13
N ASN A 102 3.70 -9.14 -11.84
CA ASN A 102 4.01 -10.15 -12.85
C ASN A 102 4.77 -11.37 -12.31
N MET A 103 5.17 -11.39 -11.03
CA MET A 103 5.81 -12.56 -10.44
C MET A 103 4.85 -13.76 -10.39
N SER A 104 5.19 -14.83 -11.11
CA SER A 104 4.51 -16.13 -11.05
C SER A 104 5.05 -16.96 -9.89
N MET A 105 4.77 -16.53 -8.66
CA MET A 105 5.03 -17.37 -7.47
C MET A 105 3.86 -18.33 -7.26
N GLY A 106 4.15 -19.62 -7.05
CA GLY A 106 3.11 -20.57 -6.65
C GLY A 106 2.48 -20.16 -5.31
N LYS A 107 1.18 -20.41 -5.09
CA LYS A 107 0.48 -20.07 -3.82
C LYS A 107 1.21 -20.55 -2.57
N GLN A 108 1.89 -21.69 -2.65
CA GLN A 108 2.67 -22.24 -1.54
C GLN A 108 3.97 -21.46 -1.27
N GLU A 109 4.63 -20.95 -2.32
CA GLU A 109 5.82 -20.11 -2.18
C GLU A 109 5.48 -18.72 -1.65
N LEU A 110 4.33 -18.14 -2.05
CA LEU A 110 3.84 -16.86 -1.53
C LEU A 110 3.61 -16.91 -0.02
N ARG A 111 2.98 -17.99 0.47
CA ARG A 111 2.70 -18.18 1.91
C ARG A 111 3.95 -18.41 2.76
N SER A 112 4.99 -18.98 2.17
CA SER A 112 6.27 -19.21 2.85
C SER A 112 7.27 -18.06 2.69
N SER A 113 6.98 -17.09 1.81
CA SER A 113 7.86 -15.97 1.52
C SER A 113 7.59 -14.81 2.46
N GLN A 114 8.62 -14.02 2.73
CA GLN A 114 8.50 -12.77 3.47
C GLN A 114 8.31 -11.61 2.50
N VAL A 115 7.54 -10.60 2.90
CA VAL A 115 7.36 -9.37 2.12
C VAL A 115 8.71 -8.73 1.79
N SER A 116 9.66 -8.77 2.72
CA SER A 116 11.02 -8.25 2.54
C SER A 116 11.78 -8.87 1.37
N LYS A 117 11.59 -10.17 1.11
CA LYS A 117 12.24 -10.89 0.00
C LYS A 117 11.62 -10.48 -1.34
N LEU A 118 10.30 -10.35 -1.39
CA LEU A 118 9.57 -9.87 -2.56
C LEU A 118 10.00 -8.45 -2.94
N LEU A 119 10.05 -7.55 -1.95
CA LEU A 119 10.48 -6.17 -2.12
C LEU A 119 11.93 -6.06 -2.59
N LYS A 120 12.82 -6.89 -2.03
CA LYS A 120 14.22 -6.95 -2.47
C LYS A 120 14.32 -7.41 -3.92
N LEU A 121 13.61 -8.46 -4.32
CA LEU A 121 13.61 -8.94 -5.70
C LEU A 121 13.11 -7.85 -6.67
N ALA A 122 12.01 -7.18 -6.33
CA ALA A 122 11.45 -6.11 -7.15
C ALA A 122 12.37 -4.89 -7.25
N TYR A 123 13.03 -4.53 -6.14
CA TYR A 123 13.96 -3.41 -6.10
C TYR A 123 15.27 -3.67 -6.86
N CYS A 124 15.79 -4.90 -6.80
CA CYS A 124 17.09 -5.25 -7.36
C CYS A 124 17.05 -5.78 -8.80
N ASN A 125 15.85 -6.05 -9.33
CA ASN A 125 15.62 -6.54 -10.69
C ASN A 125 14.99 -5.44 -11.56
N GLY A 126 15.42 -4.20 -11.33
CA GLY A 126 14.99 -3.00 -12.06
C GLY A 126 15.62 -2.87 -13.42
#